data_AF-A0A3B1B965-F1
#
_entry.id   AF-A0A3B1B965-F1
#
_cell.length_a   1.000
_cell.length_b   1.000
_cell.length_c   1.000
_cell.angle_alpha   90.00
_cell.angle_beta   90.00
_cell.angle_gamma   90.00
#
_symmetry.space_group_name_H-M   'P 1'
#
loop_
_entity.id
_entity.type
_entity.pdbx_description
1 polymer ?
#
loop_
_entity_poly.entity_id
_entity_poly.type
_entity_poly.pdbx_seq_one_letter_code
_entity_poly.pdbx_strand_id
1 'polypeptide(L)'
;MPTYKFLLSIFDRKHVNKYFIAALALLAGMSIAGCSEDGGTSSTSLEKVDSLTLPTGTVTNPFRVSVPSDASSLTIIADGGDASDIDIYSITDPTGAEMVVWNSSNDLVGRNSTENFGQSALSFTIPHSSDYAFNSGEWSFEIANVGSTFVSEGSKEVSIYTIIKTGLGSKLDVNVWIVAIQDYTGTDDKNLAVIIDEFKRIMENAGVTIGNVNIRELTGSQAELLTFPDMSTDSNVNKQPDDLDDLFRLSSQTGNDYLNLFFVTSMGSGLLGRAGGIPGIPLLQGTAHSGVVVSTMGGFTQMPPAQLLVQGATIAHEVGHYLGLYHPTERSGKTFDPISDTPECRAETYDTDGDGVVTSNECKNLDGPNLMFWSSASYVQDTFSSMQEDAIKRHPSVK
;
A
#
# COMPACT_ATOMS: atom_id res chain seq x y z
N MET A 1 68.78 23.04 6.04
CA MET A 1 68.09 24.31 5.78
C MET A 1 66.59 24.04 5.90
N PRO A 2 65.88 24.78 6.76
CA PRO A 2 65.13 24.14 7.84
C PRO A 2 63.60 24.43 7.71
N THR A 3 62.73 23.44 7.93
CA THR A 3 61.98 23.11 9.17
C THR A 3 60.65 23.86 9.40
N TYR A 4 59.60 23.05 9.63
CA TYR A 4 58.60 23.14 10.72
C TYR A 4 58.02 24.50 11.14
N LYS A 5 56.67 24.56 11.29
CA LYS A 5 56.06 24.54 12.65
C LYS A 5 54.52 24.46 12.66
N PHE A 6 54.08 23.46 13.43
CA PHE A 6 52.82 23.34 14.18
C PHE A 6 52.56 24.55 15.11
N LEU A 7 51.29 24.92 15.36
CA LEU A 7 50.62 24.83 16.68
C LEU A 7 49.25 25.53 16.74
N LEU A 8 48.34 24.88 17.50
CA LEU A 8 47.11 25.39 18.08
C LEU A 8 47.34 26.48 19.16
N SER A 9 46.38 27.40 19.31
CA SER A 9 45.86 27.94 20.59
C SER A 9 44.60 28.80 20.29
N ILE A 10 43.37 28.45 20.67
CA ILE A 10 42.70 28.57 21.99
C ILE A 10 42.76 29.99 22.60
N PHE A 11 41.60 30.67 22.53
CA PHE A 11 41.01 31.74 23.37
C PHE A 11 41.73 33.10 23.53
N ASP A 12 41.05 34.19 23.11
CA ASP A 12 40.57 35.19 24.07
C ASP A 12 39.35 35.97 23.54
N ARG A 13 38.42 36.26 24.46
CA ARG A 13 37.15 36.97 24.25
C ARG A 13 37.36 38.48 24.36
N LYS A 14 36.41 39.20 23.76
CA LYS A 14 36.11 40.64 23.89
C LYS A 14 36.99 41.52 23.03
N HIS A 15 36.45 42.05 21.95
CA HIS A 15 36.16 43.48 21.80
C HIS A 15 35.04 43.65 20.78
N VAL A 16 33.96 44.26 21.25
CA VAL A 16 32.72 44.53 20.54
C VAL A 16 32.90 45.81 19.72
N ASN A 17 32.26 45.81 18.56
CA ASN A 17 31.64 46.95 17.88
C ASN A 17 32.33 47.60 16.68
N LYS A 18 31.46 47.84 15.68
CA LYS A 18 31.56 48.72 14.52
C LYS A 18 32.46 48.20 13.41
N TYR A 19 31.88 47.55 12.41
CA TYR A 19 31.57 48.12 11.10
C TYR A 19 30.89 47.01 10.25
N PHE A 20 30.09 47.42 9.26
CA PHE A 20 29.32 46.61 8.30
C PHE A 20 27.86 46.28 8.64
N ILE A 21 27.08 47.33 8.84
CA ILE A 21 25.72 47.43 8.29
C ILE A 21 25.85 48.30 7.03
N ALA A 22 25.54 47.74 5.85
CA ALA A 22 24.91 48.43 4.70
C ALA A 22 25.13 47.62 3.40
N ALA A 23 24.23 46.68 3.12
CA ALA A 23 23.85 46.26 1.76
C ALA A 23 22.64 45.31 1.86
N LEU A 24 21.47 45.85 2.22
CA LEU A 24 20.21 45.14 2.14
C LEU A 24 19.12 46.13 1.69
N ALA A 25 18.91 46.25 0.37
CA ALA A 25 17.68 46.75 -0.25
C ALA A 25 17.77 46.61 -1.77
N LEU A 26 16.67 46.17 -2.38
CA LEU A 26 16.37 46.08 -3.81
C LEU A 26 16.80 44.81 -4.56
N LEU A 27 16.05 43.74 -4.33
CA LEU A 27 15.36 42.99 -5.39
C LEU A 27 14.18 42.23 -4.75
N ALA A 28 13.07 42.95 -4.61
CA ALA A 28 11.75 42.37 -4.40
C ALA A 28 11.21 41.97 -5.78
N GLY A 29 10.70 40.73 -5.92
CA GLY A 29 9.99 40.32 -7.11
C GLY A 29 10.29 38.92 -7.65
N MET A 30 10.58 37.93 -6.81
CA MET A 30 10.38 36.53 -7.16
C MET A 30 9.77 35.82 -5.95
N SER A 31 8.49 35.48 -6.09
CA SER A 31 7.79 34.55 -5.20
C SER A 31 8.49 33.20 -5.31
N ILE A 32 9.44 32.94 -4.42
CA ILE A 32 9.81 31.57 -4.08
C ILE A 32 8.56 31.04 -3.40
N ALA A 33 7.81 30.18 -4.10
CA ALA A 33 6.80 29.37 -3.47
C ALA A 33 7.50 28.63 -2.33
N GLY A 34 7.26 29.06 -1.10
CA GLY A 34 7.67 28.28 0.04
C GLY A 34 6.99 26.93 -0.11
N CYS A 35 7.79 25.86 -0.09
CA CYS A 35 7.27 24.57 0.34
C CYS A 35 6.62 24.83 1.70
N SER A 36 5.29 24.80 1.77
CA SER A 36 4.62 24.62 3.03
C SER A 36 5.04 23.22 3.49
N GLU A 37 5.86 23.18 4.54
CA GLU A 37 5.76 22.07 5.48
C GLU A 37 4.36 22.18 6.08
N ASP A 38 3.36 21.63 5.39
CA ASP A 38 2.04 21.44 5.95
C ASP A 38 2.15 20.33 7.00
N GLY A 39 2.58 20.72 8.20
CA GLY A 39 2.41 19.97 9.44
C GLY A 39 0.95 19.90 9.87
N GLY A 40 0.03 19.78 8.91
CA GLY A 40 -1.37 19.46 9.17
C GLY A 40 -1.43 18.02 9.65
N THR A 41 -1.78 17.82 10.91
CA THR A 41 -2.02 16.48 11.46
C THR A 41 -3.15 15.83 10.66
N SER A 42 -2.88 14.71 10.00
CA SER A 42 -3.94 13.93 9.38
C SER A 42 -4.79 13.28 10.47
N SER A 43 -6.07 13.05 10.17
CA SER A 43 -6.95 12.32 11.08
C SER A 43 -7.87 11.41 10.30
N THR A 44 -8.25 10.28 10.89
CA THR A 44 -9.13 9.28 10.29
C THR A 44 -10.32 8.99 11.20
N SER A 45 -11.50 8.83 10.61
CA SER A 45 -12.71 8.42 11.32
C SER A 45 -13.34 7.22 10.63
N LEU A 46 -13.25 6.05 11.27
CA LEU A 46 -13.94 4.83 10.84
C LEU A 46 -15.39 4.85 11.37
N GLU A 47 -16.36 4.70 10.47
CA GLU A 47 -17.78 4.62 10.80
C GLU A 47 -18.39 3.36 10.19
N LYS A 48 -19.16 2.60 10.99
CA LYS A 48 -20.00 1.52 10.46
C LYS A 48 -21.28 2.13 9.90
N VAL A 49 -21.47 2.02 8.60
CA VAL A 49 -22.62 2.56 7.87
C VAL A 49 -23.83 1.66 8.04
N ASP A 50 -23.65 0.35 7.83
CA ASP A 50 -24.75 -0.62 7.91
C ASP A 50 -24.24 -2.06 8.16
N SER A 51 -25.18 -2.97 8.45
CA SER A 51 -25.00 -4.41 8.45
C SER A 51 -26.26 -5.05 7.90
N LEU A 52 -26.16 -5.81 6.81
CA LEU A 52 -27.32 -6.40 6.17
C LEU A 52 -27.05 -7.80 5.62
N THR A 53 -28.12 -8.59 5.53
CA THR A 53 -28.14 -9.85 4.79
C THR A 53 -28.29 -9.57 3.30
N LEU A 54 -27.26 -9.80 2.49
CA LEU A 54 -27.26 -9.57 1.05
C LEU A 54 -27.33 -10.90 0.27
N PRO A 55 -28.43 -11.19 -0.44
CA PRO A 55 -28.51 -12.37 -1.29
C PRO A 55 -27.48 -12.37 -2.42
N THR A 56 -26.98 -13.55 -2.78
CA THR A 56 -26.10 -13.71 -3.95
C THR A 56 -26.78 -13.26 -5.24
N GLY A 57 -26.04 -12.59 -6.11
CA GLY A 57 -26.52 -12.00 -7.36
C GLY A 57 -27.33 -10.72 -7.17
N THR A 58 -27.17 -10.01 -6.04
CA THR A 58 -27.91 -8.77 -5.76
C THR A 58 -26.98 -7.61 -5.42
N VAL A 59 -27.53 -6.41 -5.57
CA VAL A 59 -26.87 -5.13 -5.26
C VAL A 59 -27.71 -4.41 -4.21
N THR A 60 -27.05 -3.71 -3.30
CA THR A 60 -27.73 -2.89 -2.28
C THR A 60 -28.46 -1.71 -2.91
N ASN A 61 -29.37 -1.09 -2.14
CA ASN A 61 -29.72 0.31 -2.42
C ASN A 61 -28.47 1.19 -2.17
N PRO A 62 -28.37 2.39 -2.79
CA PRO A 62 -27.20 3.22 -2.62
C PRO A 62 -27.10 3.78 -1.21
N PHE A 63 -25.92 3.63 -0.62
CA PHE A 63 -25.54 4.30 0.62
C PHE A 63 -25.17 5.76 0.34
N ARG A 64 -25.23 6.60 1.38
CA ARG A 64 -24.92 8.03 1.31
C ARG A 64 -23.95 8.39 2.42
N VAL A 65 -22.88 9.11 2.09
CA VAL A 65 -21.88 9.57 3.05
C VAL A 65 -21.62 11.05 2.82
N SER A 66 -21.67 11.84 3.88
CA SER A 66 -21.33 13.26 3.84
C SER A 66 -19.83 13.44 4.08
N VAL A 67 -19.10 13.79 3.03
CA VAL A 67 -17.65 14.06 3.08
C VAL A 67 -17.42 15.55 3.37
N PRO A 68 -16.71 15.92 4.44
CA PRO A 68 -16.47 17.32 4.80
C PRO A 68 -15.43 17.99 3.87
N SER A 69 -15.38 19.32 3.90
CA SER A 69 -14.54 20.14 3.01
C SER A 69 -13.03 20.01 3.25
N ASP A 70 -12.63 19.53 4.42
CA ASP A 70 -11.24 19.28 4.81
C ASP A 70 -10.80 17.82 4.61
N ALA A 71 -11.69 16.97 4.07
CA ALA A 71 -11.34 15.60 3.77
C ALA A 71 -10.35 15.51 2.59
N SER A 72 -9.39 14.60 2.72
CA SER A 72 -8.39 14.26 1.71
C SER A 72 -8.70 12.94 0.99
N SER A 73 -9.45 12.04 1.64
CA SER A 73 -9.92 10.79 1.03
C SER A 73 -11.16 10.23 1.72
N LEU A 74 -11.86 9.37 0.98
CA LEU A 74 -12.93 8.49 1.44
C LEU A 74 -12.53 7.05 1.11
N THR A 75 -12.52 6.18 2.11
CA THR A 75 -12.39 4.74 1.93
C THR A 75 -13.72 4.06 2.22
N ILE A 76 -14.15 3.17 1.33
CA ILE A 76 -15.31 2.29 1.53
C ILE A 76 -14.78 0.89 1.81
N ILE A 77 -15.37 0.22 2.81
CA ILE A 77 -15.05 -1.17 3.16
C ILE A 77 -16.35 -1.96 3.17
N ALA A 78 -16.34 -3.11 2.52
CA ALA A 78 -17.40 -4.11 2.63
C ALA A 78 -16.78 -5.42 3.10
N ASP A 79 -17.20 -5.87 4.29
CA ASP A 79 -16.78 -7.13 4.89
C ASP A 79 -17.92 -8.14 4.82
N GLY A 80 -17.81 -9.09 3.89
CA GLY A 80 -18.75 -10.19 3.71
C GLY A 80 -18.40 -11.44 4.52
N GLY A 81 -17.34 -11.40 5.34
CA GLY A 81 -16.91 -12.50 6.19
C GLY A 81 -16.40 -13.72 5.41
N ASP A 82 -17.31 -14.62 5.05
CA ASP A 82 -17.05 -15.85 4.30
C ASP A 82 -17.74 -15.86 2.93
N ALA A 83 -18.20 -14.69 2.46
CA ALA A 83 -18.73 -14.52 1.11
C ALA A 83 -17.68 -14.87 0.05
N SER A 84 -18.12 -15.44 -1.08
CA SER A 84 -17.21 -15.73 -2.19
C SER A 84 -16.87 -14.49 -3.02
N ASP A 85 -17.79 -13.54 -3.18
CA ASP A 85 -17.51 -12.39 -4.04
C ASP A 85 -18.36 -11.16 -3.66
N ILE A 86 -17.75 -10.29 -2.85
CA ILE A 86 -18.26 -8.95 -2.58
C ILE A 86 -17.51 -7.96 -3.45
N ASP A 87 -18.24 -7.00 -4.02
CA ASP A 87 -17.69 -5.98 -4.91
C ASP A 87 -18.31 -4.61 -4.68
N ILE A 88 -17.57 -3.57 -5.08
CA ILE A 88 -18.14 -2.22 -5.24
C ILE A 88 -18.81 -2.17 -6.60
N TYR A 89 -20.12 -1.96 -6.59
CA TYR A 89 -20.91 -1.91 -7.82
C TYR A 89 -20.83 -0.53 -8.49
N SER A 90 -20.90 0.52 -7.68
CA SER A 90 -20.85 1.89 -8.17
C SER A 90 -20.34 2.85 -7.09
N ILE A 91 -19.68 3.92 -7.52
CA ILE A 91 -19.40 5.10 -6.69
C ILE A 91 -19.70 6.35 -7.50
N THR A 92 -20.48 7.27 -6.93
CA THR A 92 -20.83 8.56 -7.52
C THR A 92 -20.41 9.68 -6.58
N ASP A 93 -19.77 10.70 -7.15
CA ASP A 93 -19.33 11.88 -6.42
C ASP A 93 -20.48 12.91 -6.21
N PRO A 94 -20.27 13.96 -5.41
CA PRO A 94 -21.28 14.99 -5.14
C PRO A 94 -21.71 15.81 -6.36
N THR A 95 -20.97 15.78 -7.45
CA THR A 95 -21.32 16.45 -8.71
C THR A 95 -22.17 15.57 -9.63
N GLY A 96 -22.32 14.29 -9.29
CA GLY A 96 -22.99 13.28 -10.11
C GLY A 96 -22.06 12.56 -11.08
N ALA A 97 -20.73 12.73 -10.94
CA ALA A 97 -19.76 11.99 -11.73
C ALA A 97 -19.64 10.54 -11.22
N GLU A 98 -19.71 9.58 -12.14
CA GLU A 98 -19.50 8.17 -11.83
C GLU A 98 -17.99 7.89 -11.76
N MET A 99 -17.51 7.61 -10.55
CA MET A 99 -16.10 7.33 -10.28
C MET A 99 -15.78 5.87 -10.56
N VAL A 100 -16.67 4.97 -10.16
CA VAL A 100 -16.60 3.52 -10.39
C VAL A 100 -17.95 3.07 -10.92
N VAL A 101 -17.95 2.28 -11.98
CA VAL A 101 -19.15 1.65 -12.56
C VAL A 101 -18.81 0.22 -12.97
N TRP A 102 -19.51 -0.73 -12.37
CA TRP A 102 -19.35 -2.16 -12.68
C TRP A 102 -19.25 -2.45 -14.18
N ASN A 103 -18.16 -3.11 -14.59
CA ASN A 103 -17.87 -3.49 -15.98
C ASN A 103 -17.78 -2.31 -16.96
N SER A 104 -17.40 -1.12 -16.51
CA SER A 104 -17.19 0.03 -17.39
C SER A 104 -15.70 0.25 -17.63
N SER A 105 -15.28 0.19 -18.90
CA SER A 105 -13.92 0.58 -19.29
C SER A 105 -13.70 2.11 -19.32
N ASN A 106 -14.71 2.89 -18.91
CA ASN A 106 -14.80 4.33 -19.13
C ASN A 106 -15.00 5.15 -17.86
N ASP A 107 -15.11 4.53 -16.68
CA ASP A 107 -15.14 5.33 -15.47
C ASP A 107 -13.73 5.87 -15.14
N LEU A 108 -13.69 6.82 -14.20
CA LEU A 108 -12.50 7.60 -13.94
C LEU A 108 -11.41 6.80 -13.21
N VAL A 109 -11.76 5.70 -12.53
CA VAL A 109 -10.78 4.84 -11.85
C VAL A 109 -10.45 3.56 -12.64
N GLY A 110 -11.35 3.14 -13.52
CA GLY A 110 -11.45 1.86 -14.21
C GLY A 110 -10.81 1.85 -15.59
N ARG A 111 -9.59 2.38 -15.73
CA ARG A 111 -8.74 1.93 -16.83
C ARG A 111 -8.27 0.49 -16.55
N ASN A 112 -8.84 -0.46 -17.29
CA ASN A 112 -8.35 -1.83 -17.46
C ASN A 112 -8.18 -2.66 -16.16
N SER A 113 -9.18 -3.47 -15.81
CA SER A 113 -9.02 -4.64 -14.90
C SER A 113 -8.64 -4.35 -13.44
N THR A 114 -8.34 -3.10 -13.09
CA THR A 114 -7.99 -2.63 -11.74
C THR A 114 -9.16 -2.70 -10.76
N GLU A 115 -10.38 -2.87 -11.29
CA GLU A 115 -11.64 -2.94 -10.53
C GLU A 115 -12.03 -4.35 -10.09
N ASN A 116 -11.20 -5.37 -10.33
CA ASN A 116 -11.52 -6.72 -9.88
C ASN A 116 -11.20 -6.86 -8.38
N PHE A 117 -11.96 -6.13 -7.55
CA PHE A 117 -11.85 -6.13 -6.09
C PHE A 117 -12.30 -7.46 -5.48
N GLY A 118 -13.14 -8.18 -6.21
CA GLY A 118 -13.95 -9.30 -5.78
C GLY A 118 -13.28 -10.32 -4.88
N GLN A 119 -13.64 -10.29 -3.60
CA GLN A 119 -13.12 -11.13 -2.53
C GLN A 119 -14.15 -11.24 -1.38
N SER A 120 -13.81 -11.97 -0.30
CA SER A 120 -14.70 -12.08 0.87
C SER A 120 -14.84 -10.78 1.67
N ALA A 121 -13.86 -9.90 1.57
CA ALA A 121 -13.95 -8.52 2.03
C ALA A 121 -13.04 -7.63 1.16
N LEU A 122 -13.44 -6.39 0.93
CA LEU A 122 -12.69 -5.44 0.11
C LEU A 122 -12.61 -4.07 0.76
N SER A 123 -11.66 -3.27 0.28
CA SER A 123 -11.66 -1.83 0.52
C SER A 123 -11.33 -1.06 -0.75
N PHE A 124 -11.77 0.18 -0.83
CA PHE A 124 -11.45 1.08 -1.93
C PHE A 124 -11.30 2.51 -1.46
N THR A 125 -10.23 3.18 -1.84
CA THR A 125 -9.89 4.54 -1.39
C THR A 125 -9.93 5.51 -2.57
N ILE A 126 -10.68 6.60 -2.42
CA ILE A 126 -10.78 7.70 -3.39
C ILE A 126 -10.23 8.99 -2.76
N PRO A 127 -9.52 9.83 -3.52
CA PRO A 127 -9.09 9.59 -4.89
C PRO A 127 -7.88 8.64 -4.94
N HIS A 128 -7.81 7.81 -5.97
CA HIS A 128 -6.67 6.90 -6.22
C HIS A 128 -5.50 7.60 -6.93
N SER A 129 -5.74 8.80 -7.48
CA SER A 129 -4.80 9.62 -8.23
C SER A 129 -5.18 11.09 -8.06
N SER A 130 -4.20 12.00 -8.09
CA SER A 130 -4.45 13.45 -8.11
C SER A 130 -4.94 13.98 -9.46
N ASP A 131 -5.13 13.09 -10.45
CA ASP A 131 -5.79 13.41 -11.74
C ASP A 131 -7.25 13.86 -11.58
N TYR A 132 -7.91 13.42 -10.51
CA TYR A 132 -9.33 13.66 -10.29
C TYR A 132 -9.53 14.48 -9.02
N ALA A 133 -10.43 15.47 -9.10
CA ALA A 133 -10.78 16.29 -7.96
C ALA A 133 -11.54 15.46 -6.91
N PHE A 134 -11.12 15.56 -5.65
CA PHE A 134 -11.86 15.00 -4.53
C PHE A 134 -12.81 16.07 -3.96
N ASN A 135 -14.09 15.91 -4.25
CA ASN A 135 -15.12 16.89 -3.90
C ASN A 135 -15.73 16.58 -2.52
N SER A 136 -15.87 17.61 -1.69
CA SER A 136 -16.70 17.52 -0.49
C SER A 136 -18.19 17.54 -0.84
N GLY A 137 -19.01 16.88 -0.02
CA GLY A 137 -20.45 16.79 -0.23
C GLY A 137 -20.95 15.37 -0.04
N GLU A 138 -22.14 15.09 -0.58
CA GLU A 138 -22.76 13.77 -0.48
C GLU A 138 -22.21 12.84 -1.56
N TRP A 139 -21.48 11.81 -1.14
CA TRP A 139 -21.07 10.70 -1.98
C TRP A 139 -22.09 9.57 -1.89
N SER A 140 -22.25 8.80 -2.97
CA SER A 140 -23.05 7.59 -2.96
C SER A 140 -22.31 6.39 -3.50
N PHE A 141 -22.59 5.21 -2.95
CA PHE A 141 -22.00 3.97 -3.42
C PHE A 141 -22.94 2.78 -3.21
N GLU A 142 -22.73 1.73 -3.99
CA GLU A 142 -23.49 0.48 -3.94
C GLU A 142 -22.53 -0.71 -3.80
N ILE A 143 -22.96 -1.72 -3.04
CA ILE A 143 -22.20 -2.96 -2.84
C ILE A 143 -22.95 -4.11 -3.51
N ALA A 144 -22.22 -4.95 -4.23
CA ALA A 144 -22.74 -6.17 -4.82
C ALA A 144 -22.28 -7.39 -4.04
N ASN A 145 -23.18 -8.36 -3.85
CA ASN A 145 -22.79 -9.75 -3.61
C ASN A 145 -22.95 -10.47 -4.95
N VAL A 146 -21.86 -10.60 -5.69
CA VAL A 146 -21.85 -11.25 -7.00
C VAL A 146 -21.94 -12.76 -6.83
N GLY A 147 -21.27 -13.26 -5.79
CA GLY A 147 -21.03 -14.68 -5.54
C GLY A 147 -20.22 -15.36 -6.64
N SER A 148 -20.02 -16.67 -6.49
CA SER A 148 -19.28 -17.48 -7.43
C SER A 148 -20.19 -18.33 -8.31
N THR A 149 -19.81 -18.51 -9.58
CA THR A 149 -20.50 -19.45 -10.48
C THR A 149 -20.28 -20.92 -10.10
N PHE A 150 -19.32 -21.21 -9.22
CA PHE A 150 -18.91 -22.56 -8.86
C PHE A 150 -19.56 -23.08 -7.58
N VAL A 151 -20.02 -22.18 -6.71
CA VAL A 151 -20.68 -22.51 -5.45
C VAL A 151 -22.02 -21.79 -5.37
N SER A 152 -23.08 -22.53 -5.05
CA SER A 152 -24.39 -21.93 -4.78
C SER A 152 -24.34 -21.25 -3.43
N GLU A 153 -24.05 -19.95 -3.41
CA GLU A 153 -24.11 -19.16 -2.20
C GLU A 153 -25.54 -18.65 -1.93
N GLY A 154 -25.94 -18.68 -0.66
CA GLY A 154 -27.23 -18.16 -0.22
C GLY A 154 -27.17 -16.64 -0.05
N SER A 155 -27.62 -16.16 1.10
CA SER A 155 -27.36 -14.78 1.51
C SER A 155 -26.20 -14.72 2.48
N LYS A 156 -25.43 -13.63 2.43
CA LYS A 156 -24.28 -13.38 3.30
C LYS A 156 -24.53 -12.15 4.16
N GLU A 157 -24.02 -12.15 5.39
CA GLU A 157 -24.01 -10.95 6.22
C GLU A 157 -22.87 -10.06 5.75
N VAL A 158 -23.19 -8.83 5.32
CA VAL A 158 -22.21 -7.85 4.86
C VAL A 158 -22.21 -6.67 5.81
N SER A 159 -21.07 -6.38 6.40
CA SER A 159 -20.85 -5.16 7.20
C SER A 159 -20.17 -4.10 6.36
N ILE A 160 -20.73 -2.89 6.36
CA ILE A 160 -20.28 -1.80 5.51
C ILE A 160 -19.72 -0.69 6.39
N TYR A 161 -18.52 -0.23 6.05
CA TYR A 161 -17.84 0.83 6.77
C TYR A 161 -17.34 1.89 5.81
N THR A 162 -17.16 3.10 6.33
CA THR A 162 -16.45 4.17 5.63
C THR A 162 -15.37 4.73 6.53
N ILE A 163 -14.29 5.21 5.91
CA ILE A 163 -13.26 5.98 6.58
C ILE A 163 -13.11 7.30 5.86
N ILE A 164 -13.31 8.39 6.58
CA ILE A 164 -12.98 9.73 6.09
C ILE A 164 -11.62 10.09 6.67
N LYS A 165 -10.71 10.52 5.79
CA LYS A 165 -9.42 11.06 6.19
C LYS A 165 -9.39 12.56 5.93
N THR A 166 -8.76 13.32 6.81
CA THR A 166 -8.40 14.73 6.59
C THR A 166 -6.88 14.85 6.49
N GLY A 167 -6.39 15.75 5.63
CA GLY A 167 -4.95 15.97 5.43
C GLY A 167 -4.20 14.78 4.80
N LEU A 168 -2.91 14.99 4.52
CA LEU A 168 -2.02 13.93 4.04
C LEU A 168 -1.29 13.30 5.23
N GLY A 169 -1.21 11.96 5.23
CA GLY A 169 -0.44 11.23 6.22
C GLY A 169 1.04 11.22 5.89
N SER A 170 1.86 10.96 6.90
CA SER A 170 3.32 10.84 6.80
C SER A 170 3.90 9.72 7.67
N LYS A 171 3.07 8.99 8.43
CA LYS A 171 3.52 7.94 9.35
C LYS A 171 2.75 6.65 9.19
N LEU A 172 3.44 5.52 9.07
CA LEU A 172 2.83 4.20 9.06
C LEU A 172 3.39 3.36 10.21
N ASP A 173 2.51 2.89 11.10
CA ASP A 173 2.89 1.97 12.17
C ASP A 173 2.61 0.52 11.72
N VAL A 174 3.50 -0.42 12.04
CA VAL A 174 3.40 -1.81 11.56
C VAL A 174 3.53 -2.84 12.68
N ASN A 175 2.76 -3.93 12.58
CA ASN A 175 3.01 -5.17 13.29
C ASN A 175 3.79 -6.12 12.36
N VAL A 176 4.90 -6.66 12.85
CA VAL A 176 5.69 -7.69 12.15
C VAL A 176 5.45 -9.02 12.83
N TRP A 177 4.77 -9.92 12.15
CA TRP A 177 4.46 -11.26 12.59
C TRP A 177 5.47 -12.25 12.05
N ILE A 178 6.28 -12.84 12.92
CA ILE A 178 7.21 -13.92 12.57
C ILE A 178 6.48 -15.25 12.76
N VAL A 179 6.13 -15.91 11.66
CA VAL A 179 5.31 -17.13 11.67
C VAL A 179 6.24 -18.34 11.65
N ALA A 180 6.55 -18.90 12.83
CA ALA A 180 7.37 -20.11 12.99
C ALA A 180 8.68 -20.17 12.15
N ILE A 181 9.34 -19.03 11.94
CA ILE A 181 10.63 -18.98 11.22
C ILE A 181 11.74 -19.55 12.11
N GLN A 182 12.29 -20.69 11.72
CA GLN A 182 13.17 -21.50 12.58
C GLN A 182 14.46 -20.79 13.02
N ASP A 183 15.00 -19.92 12.16
CA ASP A 183 16.29 -19.28 12.36
C ASP A 183 16.18 -17.82 12.78
N TYR A 184 14.97 -17.36 13.10
CA TYR A 184 14.76 -16.07 13.71
C TYR A 184 15.33 -16.04 15.14
N THR A 185 16.15 -15.03 15.43
CA THR A 185 16.91 -14.95 16.69
C THR A 185 16.34 -13.99 17.73
N GLY A 186 15.10 -13.53 17.54
CA GLY A 186 14.43 -12.56 18.41
C GLY A 186 14.59 -11.12 17.90
N THR A 187 14.16 -10.14 18.71
CA THR A 187 14.05 -8.73 18.26
C THR A 187 15.38 -8.10 17.82
N ASP A 188 16.51 -8.68 18.23
CA ASP A 188 17.87 -8.25 17.86
C ASP A 188 18.41 -8.98 16.60
N ASP A 189 17.54 -9.69 15.86
CA ASP A 189 17.91 -10.38 14.63
C ASP A 189 18.44 -9.39 13.59
N LYS A 190 19.73 -9.52 13.26
CA LYS A 190 20.44 -8.58 12.40
C LYS A 190 19.94 -8.61 10.96
N ASN A 191 19.49 -9.76 10.49
CA ASN A 191 19.03 -9.90 9.12
C ASN A 191 17.62 -9.31 8.98
N LEU A 192 16.74 -9.55 9.95
CA LEU A 192 15.46 -8.86 10.02
C LEU A 192 15.65 -7.33 10.13
N ALA A 193 16.61 -6.87 10.94
CA ALA A 193 16.90 -5.44 11.06
C ALA A 193 17.27 -4.81 9.71
N VAL A 194 18.14 -5.46 8.91
CA VAL A 194 18.51 -4.99 7.56
C VAL A 194 17.29 -4.92 6.64
N ILE A 195 16.43 -5.93 6.67
CA ILE A 195 15.20 -5.99 5.86
C ILE A 195 14.26 -4.83 6.22
N ILE A 196 14.02 -4.61 7.52
CA ILE A 196 13.13 -3.54 8.00
C ILE A 196 13.74 -2.15 7.76
N ASP A 197 15.05 -2.00 7.86
CA ASP A 197 15.73 -0.73 7.58
C ASP A 197 15.69 -0.37 6.09
N GLU A 198 15.77 -1.36 5.19
CA GLU A 198 15.56 -1.12 3.77
C GLU A 198 14.10 -0.77 3.45
N PHE A 199 13.14 -1.47 4.05
CA PHE A 199 11.72 -1.11 3.95
C PHE A 199 11.47 0.34 4.41
N LYS A 200 12.02 0.74 5.56
CA LYS A 200 11.98 2.12 6.05
C LYS A 200 12.54 3.11 5.04
N ARG A 201 13.75 2.86 4.53
CA ARG A 201 14.44 3.73 3.57
C ARG A 201 13.59 3.96 2.31
N ILE A 202 12.97 2.90 1.78
CA ILE A 202 12.14 3.00 0.57
C ILE A 202 10.86 3.78 0.86
N MET A 203 10.19 3.54 1.99
CA MET A 203 8.97 4.28 2.33
C MET A 203 9.26 5.75 2.66
N GLU A 204 10.44 6.06 3.20
CA GLU A 204 10.91 7.44 3.39
C GLU A 204 11.05 8.19 2.07
N ASN A 205 11.40 7.51 0.95
CA ASN A 205 11.39 8.14 -0.38
C ASN A 205 9.98 8.60 -0.77
N ALA A 206 8.94 7.91 -0.31
CA ALA A 206 7.54 8.32 -0.49
C ALA A 206 7.06 9.35 0.55
N GLY A 207 7.95 9.89 1.39
CA GLY A 207 7.60 10.78 2.49
C GLY A 207 6.81 10.12 3.62
N VAL A 208 6.90 8.78 3.75
CA VAL A 208 6.25 8.03 4.82
C VAL A 208 7.30 7.44 5.77
N THR A 209 7.30 7.93 7.01
CA THR A 209 8.10 7.36 8.08
C THR A 209 7.43 6.10 8.62
N ILE A 210 8.13 4.97 8.58
CA ILE A 210 7.70 3.79 9.34
C ILE A 210 7.99 4.05 10.81
N GLY A 211 6.92 4.15 11.61
CA GLY A 211 6.99 4.52 13.01
C GLY A 211 7.26 3.34 13.92
N ASN A 212 6.26 2.98 14.71
CA ASN A 212 6.34 1.86 15.64
C ASN A 212 6.35 0.55 14.85
N VAL A 213 7.36 -0.29 15.11
CA VAL A 213 7.47 -1.66 14.60
C VAL A 213 7.27 -2.62 15.77
N ASN A 214 6.12 -3.26 15.84
CA ASN A 214 5.80 -4.23 16.88
C ASN A 214 6.05 -5.65 16.39
N ILE A 215 7.14 -6.27 16.83
CA ILE A 215 7.45 -7.65 16.46
C ILE A 215 6.66 -8.63 17.33
N ARG A 216 6.04 -9.63 16.69
CA ARG A 216 5.21 -10.67 17.30
C ARG A 216 5.63 -12.02 16.77
N GLU A 217 5.93 -12.95 17.66
CA GLU A 217 6.26 -14.32 17.30
C GLU A 217 5.02 -15.21 17.41
N LEU A 218 4.74 -15.95 16.34
CA LEU A 218 3.72 -17.00 16.34
C LEU A 218 4.41 -18.36 16.35
N THR A 219 4.01 -19.18 17.31
CA THR A 219 4.58 -20.51 17.56
C THR A 219 3.47 -21.54 17.75
N GLY A 220 3.84 -22.82 17.76
CA GLY A 220 2.89 -23.93 17.89
C GLY A 220 2.39 -24.45 16.54
N SER A 221 1.57 -25.50 16.59
CA SER A 221 1.22 -26.29 15.41
C SER A 221 0.52 -25.48 14.30
N GLN A 222 -0.31 -24.49 14.65
CA GLN A 222 -0.95 -23.63 13.65
C GLN A 222 0.09 -22.77 12.91
N ALA A 223 1.04 -22.17 13.63
CA ALA A 223 2.10 -21.37 13.01
C ALA A 223 3.05 -22.24 12.17
N GLU A 224 3.34 -23.47 12.60
CA GLU A 224 4.14 -24.43 11.83
C GLU A 224 3.47 -24.85 10.52
N LEU A 225 2.13 -24.82 10.45
CA LEU A 225 1.37 -25.01 9.21
C LEU A 225 1.39 -23.74 8.36
N LEU A 226 0.97 -22.60 8.94
CA LEU A 226 0.82 -21.33 8.22
C LEU A 226 2.13 -20.67 7.79
N THR A 227 3.29 -21.15 8.26
CA THR A 227 4.60 -20.73 7.72
C THR A 227 4.88 -21.30 6.32
N PHE A 228 4.10 -22.30 5.90
CA PHE A 228 4.07 -22.85 4.55
C PHE A 228 2.63 -22.87 4.02
N PRO A 229 2.00 -21.69 3.82
CA PRO A 229 0.59 -21.64 3.47
C PRO A 229 0.34 -22.35 2.13
N ASP A 230 -0.73 -23.14 2.06
CA ASP A 230 -1.21 -23.72 0.82
C ASP A 230 -1.82 -22.61 -0.06
N MET A 231 -1.08 -22.22 -1.09
CA MET A 231 -1.49 -21.17 -2.03
C MET A 231 -2.47 -21.65 -3.12
N SER A 232 -2.91 -22.91 -3.08
CA SER A 232 -3.74 -23.51 -4.13
C SER A 232 -5.17 -23.84 -3.69
N THR A 233 -5.39 -24.07 -2.40
CA THR A 233 -6.71 -24.40 -1.87
C THR A 233 -7.48 -23.12 -1.53
N ASP A 234 -8.60 -22.93 -2.22
CA ASP A 234 -9.58 -21.86 -2.00
C ASP A 234 -10.97 -22.52 -1.95
N SER A 235 -11.36 -22.99 -0.76
CA SER A 235 -12.57 -23.80 -0.60
C SER A 235 -13.85 -22.94 -0.58
N ASN A 236 -13.72 -21.68 -0.15
CA ASN A 236 -14.82 -20.71 -0.12
C ASN A 236 -14.98 -19.95 -1.45
N VAL A 237 -14.06 -20.16 -2.40
CA VAL A 237 -14.04 -19.57 -3.75
C VAL A 237 -14.01 -18.05 -3.69
N ASN A 238 -13.31 -17.50 -2.70
CA ASN A 238 -13.19 -16.06 -2.47
C ASN A 238 -12.02 -15.40 -3.21
N LYS A 239 -11.39 -16.14 -4.14
CA LYS A 239 -10.20 -15.73 -4.91
C LYS A 239 -8.96 -15.53 -4.04
N GLN A 240 -8.97 -16.06 -2.83
CA GLN A 240 -7.85 -16.09 -1.91
C GLN A 240 -7.66 -17.50 -1.32
N PRO A 241 -6.42 -17.97 -1.13
CA PRO A 241 -6.20 -19.24 -0.47
C PRO A 241 -6.66 -19.23 0.99
N ASP A 242 -7.27 -20.33 1.43
CA ASP A 242 -7.85 -20.47 2.78
C ASP A 242 -6.80 -20.19 3.88
N ASP A 243 -5.55 -20.65 3.70
CA ASP A 243 -4.46 -20.41 4.64
C ASP A 243 -4.06 -18.94 4.74
N LEU A 244 -4.23 -18.14 3.67
CA LEU A 244 -4.01 -16.69 3.74
C LEU A 244 -5.15 -16.00 4.48
N ASP A 245 -6.39 -16.45 4.31
CA ASP A 245 -7.50 -15.92 5.09
C ASP A 245 -7.23 -16.12 6.58
N ASP A 246 -6.84 -17.34 6.98
CA ASP A 246 -6.52 -17.67 8.36
C ASP A 246 -5.34 -16.86 8.89
N LEU A 247 -4.29 -16.70 8.09
CA LEU A 247 -3.13 -15.89 8.43
C LEU A 247 -3.52 -14.43 8.68
N PHE A 248 -4.26 -13.81 7.76
CA PHE A 248 -4.67 -12.41 7.88
C PHE A 248 -5.68 -12.17 9.00
N ARG A 249 -6.55 -13.15 9.31
CA ARG A 249 -7.48 -13.07 10.46
C ARG A 249 -6.77 -12.99 11.83
N LEU A 250 -5.51 -13.44 11.93
CA LEU A 250 -4.72 -13.31 13.16
C LEU A 250 -4.47 -11.85 13.56
N SER A 251 -4.60 -10.92 12.62
CA SER A 251 -4.56 -9.49 12.89
C SER A 251 -5.58 -9.02 13.94
N SER A 252 -6.68 -9.76 14.15
CA SER A 252 -7.66 -9.54 15.23
C SER A 252 -7.06 -9.48 16.64
N GLN A 253 -5.85 -10.00 16.82
CA GLN A 253 -5.09 -9.95 18.08
C GLN A 253 -4.32 -8.64 18.29
N THR A 254 -4.52 -7.65 17.40
CA THR A 254 -3.80 -6.38 17.39
C THR A 254 -4.77 -5.21 17.36
N GLY A 255 -4.26 -4.00 17.66
CA GLY A 255 -5.05 -2.79 17.53
C GLY A 255 -5.22 -2.38 16.07
N ASN A 256 -6.31 -1.68 15.77
CA ASN A 256 -6.67 -1.23 14.42
C ASN A 256 -5.67 -0.26 13.78
N ASP A 257 -4.75 0.28 14.57
CA ASP A 257 -3.84 1.36 14.22
C ASP A 257 -2.58 0.96 13.43
N TYR A 258 -2.44 -0.32 13.09
CA TYR A 258 -1.22 -0.91 12.54
C TYR A 258 -1.51 -1.72 11.27
N LEU A 259 -0.61 -1.65 10.29
CA LEU A 259 -0.57 -2.59 9.17
C LEU A 259 0.12 -3.89 9.62
N ASN A 260 -0.44 -5.06 9.28
CA ASN A 260 0.17 -6.35 9.63
C ASN A 260 1.02 -6.91 8.49
N LEU A 261 2.29 -7.14 8.77
CA LEU A 261 3.26 -7.80 7.91
C LEU A 261 3.52 -9.21 8.45
N PHE A 262 3.14 -10.24 7.71
CA PHE A 262 3.35 -11.64 8.07
C PHE A 262 4.54 -12.22 7.32
N PHE A 263 5.57 -12.62 8.06
CA PHE A 263 6.74 -13.32 7.54
C PHE A 263 6.52 -14.83 7.66
N VAL A 264 6.47 -15.50 6.51
CA VAL A 264 6.34 -16.97 6.40
C VAL A 264 7.61 -17.56 5.80
N THR A 265 7.83 -18.86 5.98
CA THR A 265 9.04 -19.52 5.46
C THR A 265 9.02 -19.58 3.94
N SER A 266 7.90 -19.98 3.35
CA SER A 266 7.74 -20.07 1.89
C SER A 266 6.27 -20.13 1.50
N MET A 267 5.88 -19.40 0.45
CA MET A 267 4.57 -19.53 -0.19
C MET A 267 4.60 -20.44 -1.43
N GLY A 268 5.73 -21.09 -1.71
CA GLY A 268 5.91 -21.90 -2.93
C GLY A 268 6.03 -21.05 -4.21
N SER A 269 6.33 -21.73 -5.32
CA SER A 269 6.37 -21.17 -6.69
C SER A 269 7.21 -19.89 -6.90
N GLY A 270 8.11 -19.56 -5.97
CA GLY A 270 8.92 -18.33 -6.03
C GLY A 270 8.17 -17.05 -5.68
N LEU A 271 6.96 -17.13 -5.11
CA LEU A 271 6.21 -15.95 -4.67
C LEU A 271 6.92 -15.30 -3.47
N LEU A 272 7.25 -14.02 -3.60
CA LEU A 272 8.01 -13.28 -2.59
C LEU A 272 7.10 -12.54 -1.60
N GLY A 273 5.93 -12.11 -2.06
CA GLY A 273 4.99 -11.31 -1.28
C GLY A 273 3.59 -11.39 -1.86
N ARG A 274 2.59 -11.02 -1.05
CA ARG A 274 1.22 -10.78 -1.48
C ARG A 274 0.51 -9.86 -0.48
N ALA A 275 -0.07 -8.77 -0.96
CA ALA A 275 -1.02 -7.97 -0.20
C ALA A 275 -2.39 -8.69 -0.07
N GLY A 276 -3.07 -8.47 1.06
CA GLY A 276 -4.43 -8.96 1.29
C GLY A 276 -5.48 -8.32 0.39
N GLY A 277 -5.15 -7.24 -0.31
CA GLY A 277 -6.01 -6.58 -1.28
C GLY A 277 -5.30 -5.38 -1.90
N ILE A 278 -5.89 -4.80 -2.95
CA ILE A 278 -5.42 -3.54 -3.56
C ILE A 278 -6.59 -2.54 -3.60
N PRO A 279 -6.71 -1.64 -2.60
CA PRO A 279 -6.00 -1.65 -1.31
C PRO A 279 -6.45 -2.79 -0.38
N GLY A 280 -5.59 -3.12 0.58
CA GLY A 280 -5.93 -4.02 1.68
C GLY A 280 -6.74 -3.29 2.75
N ILE A 281 -7.45 -4.03 3.60
CA ILE A 281 -8.45 -3.43 4.51
C ILE A 281 -7.78 -2.61 5.63
N PRO A 282 -7.95 -1.27 5.67
CA PRO A 282 -7.36 -0.43 6.70
C PRO A 282 -8.25 -0.33 7.94
N LEU A 283 -7.64 -0.19 9.11
CA LEU A 283 -8.30 0.12 10.40
C LEU A 283 -9.39 -0.88 10.85
N LEU A 284 -9.60 -1.98 10.14
CA LEU A 284 -10.50 -3.07 10.51
C LEU A 284 -9.70 -4.36 10.49
N GLN A 285 -9.35 -4.86 11.66
CA GLN A 285 -8.53 -6.06 11.84
C GLN A 285 -9.40 -7.31 11.90
N GLY A 286 -8.79 -8.47 11.63
CA GLY A 286 -9.46 -9.76 11.72
C GLY A 286 -10.27 -10.13 10.49
N THR A 287 -10.17 -9.38 9.39
CA THR A 287 -10.72 -9.80 8.10
C THR A 287 -9.77 -10.75 7.39
N ALA A 288 -10.27 -11.46 6.39
CA ALA A 288 -9.43 -12.26 5.49
C ALA A 288 -8.44 -11.41 4.66
N HIS A 289 -8.49 -10.08 4.71
CA HIS A 289 -7.72 -9.19 3.84
C HIS A 289 -6.93 -8.12 4.64
N SER A 290 -6.77 -8.33 5.96
CA SER A 290 -6.18 -7.39 6.93
C SER A 290 -4.65 -7.48 7.06
N GLY A 291 -3.91 -7.64 5.95
CA GLY A 291 -2.46 -7.71 6.03
C GLY A 291 -1.72 -7.84 4.71
N VAL A 292 -0.42 -8.04 4.85
CA VAL A 292 0.53 -8.36 3.77
C VAL A 292 1.34 -9.56 4.22
N VAL A 293 1.49 -10.56 3.36
CA VAL A 293 2.34 -11.74 3.62
C VAL A 293 3.61 -11.66 2.78
N VAL A 294 4.72 -12.07 3.35
CA VAL A 294 6.05 -12.01 2.75
C VAL A 294 6.80 -13.31 3.05
N SER A 295 7.36 -13.90 2.01
CA SER A 295 8.15 -15.13 2.11
C SER A 295 9.60 -14.79 2.48
N THR A 296 10.15 -15.51 3.45
CA THR A 296 11.58 -15.47 3.82
C THR A 296 12.41 -16.45 3.00
N MET A 297 11.83 -17.11 1.99
CA MET A 297 12.55 -18.04 1.10
C MET A 297 13.37 -19.12 1.84
N GLY A 298 12.90 -19.59 2.99
CA GLY A 298 13.60 -20.60 3.80
C GLY A 298 14.27 -20.09 5.08
N GLY A 299 14.14 -18.81 5.41
CA GLY A 299 14.64 -18.21 6.67
C GLY A 299 15.61 -17.06 6.45
N PHE A 300 16.02 -16.40 7.53
CA PHE A 300 16.83 -15.18 7.45
C PHE A 300 18.33 -15.43 7.30
N THR A 301 18.88 -16.47 7.91
CA THR A 301 20.33 -16.70 8.09
C THR A 301 21.03 -17.04 6.78
N GLN A 302 20.33 -17.68 5.84
CA GLN A 302 20.91 -18.11 4.57
C GLN A 302 20.86 -17.03 3.48
N MET A 303 20.18 -15.91 3.72
CA MET A 303 20.10 -14.81 2.77
C MET A 303 21.44 -14.05 2.68
N PRO A 304 22.04 -13.93 1.48
CA PRO A 304 23.12 -12.98 1.25
C PRO A 304 22.63 -11.54 1.48
N PRO A 305 23.54 -10.59 1.79
CA PRO A 305 23.16 -9.20 2.05
C PRO A 305 22.29 -8.55 0.97
N ALA A 306 22.53 -8.84 -0.31
CA ALA A 306 21.72 -8.32 -1.41
C ALA A 306 20.28 -8.85 -1.39
N GLN A 307 20.05 -10.10 -0.96
CA GLN A 307 18.71 -10.66 -0.84
C GLN A 307 17.93 -10.06 0.33
N LEU A 308 18.61 -9.68 1.42
CA LEU A 308 17.98 -8.93 2.52
C LEU A 308 17.41 -7.59 2.03
N LEU A 309 18.14 -6.88 1.16
CA LEU A 309 17.67 -5.63 0.57
C LEU A 309 16.50 -5.86 -0.39
N VAL A 310 16.58 -6.90 -1.23
CA VAL A 310 15.46 -7.30 -2.10
C VAL A 310 14.22 -7.61 -1.26
N GLN A 311 14.36 -8.26 -0.11
CA GLN A 311 13.23 -8.54 0.78
C GLN A 311 12.60 -7.25 1.34
N GLY A 312 13.42 -6.26 1.70
CA GLY A 312 12.95 -4.93 2.10
C GLY A 312 12.16 -4.22 1.00
N ALA A 313 12.65 -4.31 -0.24
CA ALA A 313 11.96 -3.81 -1.43
C ALA A 313 10.65 -4.57 -1.72
N THR A 314 10.64 -5.90 -1.57
CA THR A 314 9.41 -6.71 -1.68
C THR A 314 8.37 -6.25 -0.66
N ILE A 315 8.76 -6.03 0.60
CA ILE A 315 7.82 -5.51 1.61
C ILE A 315 7.26 -4.15 1.18
N ALA A 316 8.13 -3.24 0.72
CA ALA A 316 7.70 -1.93 0.26
C ALA A 316 6.74 -2.01 -0.94
N HIS A 317 6.98 -2.93 -1.89
CA HIS A 317 6.12 -3.20 -3.04
C HIS A 317 4.74 -3.70 -2.59
N GLU A 318 4.69 -4.75 -1.75
CA GLU A 318 3.41 -5.29 -1.27
C GLU A 318 2.67 -4.31 -0.34
N VAL A 319 3.40 -3.48 0.43
CA VAL A 319 2.80 -2.39 1.19
C VAL A 319 2.25 -1.33 0.23
N GLY A 320 2.91 -1.04 -0.89
CA GLY A 320 2.36 -0.20 -1.95
C GLY A 320 1.01 -0.72 -2.46
N HIS A 321 0.91 -2.02 -2.73
CA HIS A 321 -0.35 -2.68 -3.06
C HIS A 321 -1.40 -2.54 -1.96
N TYR A 322 -1.04 -2.84 -0.72
CA TYR A 322 -1.94 -2.67 0.42
C TYR A 322 -2.44 -1.23 0.57
N LEU A 323 -1.60 -0.23 0.25
CA LEU A 323 -1.94 1.19 0.28
C LEU A 323 -2.68 1.68 -0.99
N GLY A 324 -2.98 0.78 -1.93
CA GLY A 324 -3.83 1.05 -3.10
C GLY A 324 -3.10 1.32 -4.41
N LEU A 325 -1.80 1.05 -4.49
CA LEU A 325 -1.06 1.16 -5.75
C LEU A 325 -1.17 -0.12 -6.57
N TYR A 326 -1.34 0.02 -7.88
CA TYR A 326 -1.29 -1.07 -8.84
C TYR A 326 0.09 -1.14 -9.49
N HIS A 327 0.35 -2.17 -10.28
CA HIS A 327 1.51 -2.14 -11.15
C HIS A 327 1.33 -1.05 -12.23
N PRO A 328 2.31 -0.14 -12.42
CA PRO A 328 2.30 0.83 -13.52
C PRO A 328 2.06 0.19 -14.88
N THR A 329 2.74 -0.94 -15.10
CA THR A 329 2.54 -1.82 -16.23
C THR A 329 2.42 -3.25 -15.72
N GLU A 330 1.34 -3.91 -16.08
CA GLU A 330 1.15 -5.33 -15.82
C GLU A 330 2.01 -6.22 -16.74
N ARG A 331 2.21 -7.47 -16.33
CA ARG A 331 3.03 -8.47 -17.05
C ARG A 331 2.85 -8.50 -18.58
N SER A 332 1.61 -8.34 -19.04
CA SER A 332 1.28 -8.42 -20.48
C SER A 332 1.59 -7.15 -21.28
N GLY A 333 1.95 -6.03 -20.62
CA GLY A 333 2.16 -4.73 -21.25
C GLY A 333 0.89 -4.13 -21.89
N LYS A 334 -0.31 -4.56 -21.45
CA LYS A 334 -1.62 -4.14 -22.00
C LYS A 334 -2.55 -3.51 -20.96
N THR A 335 -2.28 -3.76 -19.69
CA THR A 335 -3.00 -3.21 -18.54
C THR A 335 -2.04 -2.32 -17.77
N PHE A 336 -2.52 -1.17 -17.31
CA PHE A 336 -1.73 -0.12 -16.68
C PHE A 336 -2.47 0.40 -15.46
N ASP A 337 -1.74 1.00 -14.52
CA ASP A 337 -2.37 1.67 -13.39
C ASP A 337 -3.14 2.94 -13.84
N PRO A 338 -4.08 3.44 -13.02
CA PRO A 338 -4.88 4.61 -13.38
C PRO A 338 -4.20 5.94 -13.00
N ILE A 339 -2.87 5.94 -12.78
CA ILE A 339 -2.10 7.11 -12.36
C ILE A 339 -1.43 7.71 -13.61
N SER A 340 -1.60 9.00 -13.89
CA SER A 340 -1.15 9.55 -15.19
C SER A 340 0.35 9.85 -15.29
N ASP A 341 1.07 9.98 -14.16
CA ASP A 341 2.50 10.27 -14.14
C ASP A 341 3.40 9.02 -14.15
N THR A 342 2.82 7.83 -14.18
CA THR A 342 3.49 6.55 -14.43
C THR A 342 3.53 6.26 -15.93
N PRO A 343 4.72 6.19 -16.56
CA PRO A 343 4.81 5.90 -17.99
C PRO A 343 4.37 4.47 -18.32
N GLU A 344 3.52 4.29 -19.34
CA GLU A 344 3.04 2.97 -19.75
C GLU A 344 4.06 2.22 -20.65
N CYS A 345 4.55 1.06 -20.20
CA CYS A 345 5.42 0.19 -20.99
C CYS A 345 4.62 -0.76 -21.89
N ARG A 346 4.06 -0.19 -22.96
CA ARG A 346 3.19 -0.88 -23.92
C ARG A 346 3.89 -2.01 -24.66
N ALA A 347 3.33 -3.21 -24.61
CA ALA A 347 3.87 -4.40 -25.27
C ALA A 347 4.10 -4.19 -26.78
N GLU A 348 3.25 -3.41 -27.46
CA GLU A 348 3.41 -3.14 -28.89
C GLU A 348 4.74 -2.44 -29.24
N THR A 349 5.40 -1.82 -28.26
CA THR A 349 6.67 -1.10 -28.42
C THR A 349 7.83 -1.76 -27.68
N TYR A 350 7.57 -2.33 -26.49
CA TYR A 350 8.61 -2.74 -25.55
C TYR A 350 8.72 -4.25 -25.33
N ASP A 351 7.78 -5.07 -25.79
CA ASP A 351 7.96 -6.52 -25.89
C ASP A 351 8.88 -6.81 -27.10
N THR A 352 10.19 -6.68 -26.86
CA THR A 352 11.19 -6.63 -27.93
C THR A 352 11.58 -8.01 -28.44
N ASP A 353 11.40 -9.04 -27.63
CA ASP A 353 11.63 -10.43 -28.01
C ASP A 353 10.34 -11.15 -28.45
N GLY A 354 9.17 -10.54 -28.25
CA GLY A 354 7.88 -11.00 -28.75
C GLY A 354 7.32 -12.19 -27.98
N ASP A 355 7.72 -12.37 -26.72
CA ASP A 355 7.29 -13.48 -25.88
C ASP A 355 5.93 -13.25 -25.19
N GLY A 356 5.37 -12.04 -25.34
CA GLY A 356 4.09 -11.63 -24.77
C GLY A 356 4.19 -11.09 -23.34
N VAL A 357 5.40 -10.82 -22.84
CA VAL A 357 5.70 -10.32 -21.51
C VAL A 357 6.63 -9.11 -21.62
N VAL A 358 6.33 -8.05 -20.87
CA VAL A 358 7.24 -6.90 -20.76
C VAL A 358 8.02 -6.97 -19.46
N THR A 359 9.34 -6.99 -19.54
CA THR A 359 10.21 -7.08 -18.36
C THR A 359 10.69 -5.71 -17.89
N SER A 360 11.12 -5.62 -16.62
CA SER A 360 11.75 -4.42 -16.09
C SER A 360 12.91 -3.94 -16.98
N ASN A 361 13.73 -4.87 -17.50
CA ASN A 361 14.85 -4.53 -18.37
C ASN A 361 14.43 -3.91 -19.72
N GLU A 362 13.32 -4.36 -20.31
CA GLU A 362 12.76 -3.75 -21.51
C GLU A 362 12.19 -2.37 -21.25
N CYS A 363 11.56 -2.21 -20.08
CA CYS A 363 10.94 -0.97 -19.61
C CYS A 363 11.92 -0.05 -18.84
N LYS A 364 13.23 -0.34 -18.88
CA LYS A 364 14.24 0.30 -18.01
C LYS A 364 14.30 1.82 -18.11
N ASN A 365 13.98 2.37 -19.29
CA ASN A 365 13.99 3.83 -19.54
C ASN A 365 12.59 4.46 -19.42
N LEU A 366 11.61 3.74 -18.87
CA LEU A 366 10.25 4.19 -18.59
C LEU A 366 9.93 3.98 -17.10
N ASP A 367 9.04 3.04 -16.79
CA ASP A 367 8.53 2.68 -15.47
C ASP A 367 9.20 1.44 -14.88
N GLY A 368 10.09 0.76 -15.61
CA GLY A 368 10.88 -0.36 -15.09
C GLY A 368 11.67 -0.05 -13.79
N PRO A 369 12.12 1.20 -13.52
CA PRO A 369 12.70 1.59 -12.22
C PRO A 369 11.69 1.88 -11.10
N ASN A 370 10.40 1.94 -11.39
CA ASN A 370 9.36 2.13 -10.37
C ASN A 370 9.33 0.89 -9.46
N LEU A 371 9.22 1.10 -8.15
CA LEU A 371 9.13 0.02 -7.17
C LEU A 371 7.94 -0.90 -7.46
N MET A 372 6.83 -0.32 -7.91
CA MET A 372 5.58 -1.03 -8.20
C MET A 372 5.62 -1.76 -9.55
N PHE A 373 6.73 -1.80 -10.29
CA PHE A 373 6.78 -2.59 -11.51
C PHE A 373 6.70 -4.10 -11.18
N TRP A 374 5.89 -4.86 -11.93
CA TRP A 374 5.51 -6.25 -11.58
C TRP A 374 6.67 -7.26 -11.49
N SER A 375 7.83 -6.94 -12.07
CA SER A 375 9.00 -7.81 -12.09
C SER A 375 10.23 -7.12 -11.52
N SER A 376 11.04 -7.91 -10.81
CA SER A 376 12.33 -7.47 -10.30
C SER A 376 13.31 -7.11 -11.41
N ALA A 377 14.23 -6.20 -11.14
CA ALA A 377 15.27 -5.77 -12.04
C ALA A 377 16.68 -6.16 -11.58
N SER A 378 17.64 -6.09 -12.52
CA SER A 378 19.07 -6.17 -12.22
C SER A 378 19.66 -4.85 -11.68
N TYR A 379 18.81 -3.84 -11.54
CA TYR A 379 19.12 -2.50 -11.07
C TYR A 379 18.12 -2.11 -9.96
N VAL A 380 18.37 -0.98 -9.30
CA VAL A 380 17.56 -0.54 -8.16
C VAL A 380 16.15 -0.14 -8.61
N GLN A 381 15.13 -0.68 -7.94
CA GLN A 381 13.73 -0.30 -8.04
C GLN A 381 13.27 0.17 -6.65
N ASP A 382 13.36 1.47 -6.38
CA ASP A 382 13.07 2.03 -5.04
C ASP A 382 12.39 3.40 -5.10
N THR A 383 11.74 3.68 -6.23
CA THR A 383 11.09 4.96 -6.51
C THR A 383 9.59 4.80 -6.70
N PHE A 384 8.84 5.81 -6.27
CA PHE A 384 7.44 6.02 -6.60
C PHE A 384 7.34 7.27 -7.48
N SER A 385 6.28 7.35 -8.29
CA SER A 385 5.93 8.61 -8.94
C SER A 385 5.32 9.59 -7.94
N SER A 386 5.27 10.88 -8.28
CA SER A 386 4.71 11.89 -7.38
C SER A 386 3.24 11.64 -7.02
N MET A 387 2.46 11.13 -7.96
CA MET A 387 1.04 10.85 -7.75
C MET A 387 0.82 9.52 -7.00
N GLN A 388 1.73 8.56 -7.15
CA GLN A 388 1.76 7.37 -6.28
C GLN A 388 2.06 7.75 -4.82
N GLU A 389 2.99 8.68 -4.57
CA GLU A 389 3.23 9.19 -3.22
C GLU A 389 1.98 9.87 -2.63
N ASP A 390 1.26 10.66 -3.42
CA ASP A 390 0.02 11.30 -2.99
C ASP A 390 -1.06 10.26 -2.64
N ALA A 391 -1.20 9.21 -3.45
CA ALA A 391 -2.13 8.11 -3.18
C ALA A 391 -1.78 7.37 -1.87
N ILE A 392 -0.50 7.04 -1.67
CA ILE A 392 0.02 6.47 -0.42
C ILE A 392 -0.34 7.37 0.77
N LYS A 393 -0.07 8.67 0.68
CA LYS A 393 -0.32 9.64 1.75
C LYS A 393 -1.82 9.89 2.00
N ARG A 394 -2.70 9.52 1.07
CA ARG A 394 -4.17 9.58 1.24
C ARG A 394 -4.76 8.31 1.85
N HIS A 395 -4.04 7.20 1.84
CA HIS A 395 -4.54 5.95 2.42
C HIS A 395 -4.76 6.08 3.94
N PRO A 396 -5.86 5.55 4.52
CA PRO A 396 -6.16 5.72 5.96
C PRO A 396 -5.13 5.11 6.92
N SER A 397 -4.36 4.11 6.48
CA SER A 397 -3.31 3.51 7.31
C SER A 397 -2.11 4.43 7.55
N VAL A 398 -1.92 5.45 6.71
CA VAL A 398 -0.84 6.42 6.85
C VAL A 398 -1.36 7.63 7.62
N LYS A 399 -0.85 7.92 8.81
CA LYS A 399 -1.33 8.96 9.74
C LYS A 399 -0.56 10.26 9.64
#